data_AF-A0A413UTA5-F1
#
_entry.id   AF-A0A413UTA5-F1
#
_cell.length_a   1.000
_cell.length_b   1.000
_cell.length_c   1.000
_cell.angle_alpha   90.00
_cell.angle_beta   90.00
_cell.angle_gamma   90.00
#
_symmetry.space_group_name_H-M   'P 1'
#
loop_
_entity.id
_entity.type
_entity.pdbx_description
1 polymer ?
#
loop_
_entity_poly.entity_id
_entity_poly.type
_entity_poly.pdbx_seq_one_letter_code
_entity_poly.pdbx_strand_id
1 'polypeptide(L)'
;MLASKVFTFTPDYDYRLLDAREVIKGGTGYDIPGRLPEAVENSRMMDYSIYPEYPFSLQFFSRGCIRKCPFCLVREKEGYIQAVEPVELNPKGKWIEVLDNNFFANPQ
;
A
#
# COMPACT_ATOMS: atom_id res chain seq x y z
N MET A 1 4.93 -11.12 16.71
CA MET A 1 5.74 -11.20 15.48
C MET A 1 4.88 -10.79 14.29
N LEU A 2 5.46 -10.13 13.28
CA LEU A 2 4.75 -9.81 12.03
C LEU A 2 5.22 -10.72 10.90
N ALA A 3 4.28 -11.17 10.08
CA ALA A 3 4.53 -11.99 8.90
C ALA A 3 3.84 -11.37 7.68
N SER A 4 4.56 -11.28 6.56
CA SER A 4 4.01 -10.78 5.30
C SER A 4 4.17 -11.79 4.18
N LYS A 5 3.14 -11.93 3.34
CA LYS A 5 3.17 -12.80 2.17
C LYS A 5 2.49 -12.12 0.98
N VAL A 6 3.13 -12.21 -0.18
CA VAL A 6 2.63 -11.61 -1.43
C VAL A 6 1.80 -12.61 -2.24
N PHE A 7 2.28 -13.85 -2.37
CA PHE A 7 1.68 -14.85 -3.24
C PHE A 7 0.83 -15.85 -2.46
N THR A 8 -0.34 -16.22 -2.99
CA THR A 8 -1.21 -17.23 -2.38
C THR A 8 -0.69 -18.66 -2.59
N PHE A 9 0.07 -18.89 -3.66
CA PHE A 9 0.55 -20.21 -4.06
C PHE A 9 1.86 -20.65 -3.40
N THR A 10 2.60 -19.76 -2.74
CA THR A 10 3.83 -20.17 -2.04
C THR A 10 3.48 -20.88 -0.74
N PRO A 11 4.27 -21.87 -0.28
CA PRO A 11 4.08 -22.46 1.04
C PRO A 11 4.17 -21.39 2.14
N ASP A 12 3.43 -21.59 3.23
CA ASP A 12 3.56 -20.73 4.40
C ASP A 12 4.82 -21.10 5.20
N TYR A 13 5.40 -20.15 5.94
CA TYR A 13 6.54 -20.41 6.79
C TYR A 13 6.11 -21.22 8.03
N ASP A 14 6.99 -22.10 8.52
CA ASP A 14 6.72 -22.84 9.75
C ASP A 14 7.03 -21.99 11.00
N TYR A 15 6.03 -21.20 11.41
CA TYR A 15 6.14 -20.31 12.57
C TYR A 15 6.30 -21.03 13.92
N ARG A 16 6.12 -22.36 13.99
CA ARG A 16 6.29 -23.13 15.24
C ARG A 16 7.74 -23.13 15.73
N LEU A 17 8.68 -22.87 14.83
CA LEU A 17 10.11 -22.79 15.14
C LEU A 17 10.51 -21.46 15.78
N LEU A 18 9.57 -20.53 15.93
CA LEU A 18 9.81 -19.18 16.44
C LEU A 18 9.20 -19.04 17.84
N ASP A 19 9.96 -18.46 18.76
CA ASP A 19 9.47 -18.13 20.10
C ASP A 19 8.63 -16.84 20.06
N ALA A 20 7.46 -16.94 19.41
CA ALA A 20 6.52 -15.84 19.27
C ALA A 20 5.21 -16.19 19.98
N ARG A 21 4.83 -15.37 20.98
CA ARG A 21 3.52 -15.50 21.65
C ARG A 21 2.33 -15.30 20.71
N GLU A 22 2.50 -14.46 19.70
CA GLU A 22 1.50 -14.17 18.68
C GLU A 22 2.17 -13.85 17.34
N VAL A 23 1.55 -14.29 16.24
CA VAL A 23 1.96 -13.99 14.87
C VAL A 23 0.82 -13.27 14.15
N ILE A 24 1.03 -12.01 13.80
CA ILE A 24 0.10 -11.21 13.01
C ILE A 24 0.51 -11.34 11.54
N LYS A 25 -0.39 -11.86 10.71
CA LYS A 25 -0.16 -12.11 9.29
C LYS A 25 -0.82 -11.03 8.45
N GLY A 26 -0.12 -10.54 7.43
CA GLY A 26 -0.62 -9.52 6.52
C GLY A 26 -0.10 -9.67 5.10
N GLY A 27 -0.73 -8.97 4.16
CA GLY A 27 -0.36 -9.03 2.75
C GLY A 27 -1.25 -9.95 1.93
N THR A 28 -1.22 -9.72 0.62
CA THR A 28 -2.12 -10.30 -0.38
C THR A 28 -2.11 -11.84 -0.39
N GLY A 29 -1.01 -12.46 0.01
CA GLY A 29 -0.89 -13.92 0.10
C GLY A 29 -1.62 -14.55 1.29
N TYR A 30 -2.08 -13.75 2.25
CA TYR A 30 -2.88 -14.19 3.40
C TYR A 30 -4.30 -13.63 3.35
N ASP A 31 -4.44 -12.31 3.19
CA ASP A 31 -5.72 -11.61 3.23
C ASP A 31 -5.72 -10.45 2.23
N ILE A 32 -6.53 -10.58 1.17
CA ILE A 32 -6.67 -9.58 0.11
C ILE A 32 -7.58 -8.42 0.53
N PRO A 33 -8.77 -8.65 1.13
CA PRO A 33 -9.64 -7.55 1.59
C PRO A 33 -9.19 -6.88 2.90
N GLY A 34 -8.20 -7.44 3.61
CA GLY A 34 -7.68 -6.88 4.85
C GLY A 34 -7.37 -5.38 4.77
N ARG A 35 -7.89 -4.62 5.75
CA ARG A 35 -7.70 -3.17 5.87
C ARG A 35 -6.85 -2.81 7.07
N LEU A 36 -6.01 -1.81 6.91
CA LEU A 36 -5.36 -1.17 8.05
C LEU A 36 -6.39 -0.32 8.82
N PRO A 37 -6.13 -0.01 10.10
CA PRO A 37 -6.92 0.96 10.84
C PRO A 37 -6.99 2.29 10.09
N GLU A 38 -8.14 2.96 10.16
CA GLU A 38 -8.41 4.20 9.43
C GLU A 38 -7.36 5.29 9.68
N ALA A 39 -6.88 5.42 10.92
CA ALA A 39 -5.83 6.37 11.28
C ALA A 39 -4.49 6.12 10.56
N VAL A 40 -4.21 4.87 10.19
CA VAL A 40 -3.00 4.50 9.44
C VAL A 40 -3.23 4.67 7.94
N GLU A 41 -4.36 4.18 7.42
CA GLU A 41 -4.68 4.26 5.99
C GLU A 41 -4.83 5.72 5.52
N ASN A 42 -5.35 6.61 6.37
CA ASN A 42 -5.55 8.02 6.07
C ASN A 42 -4.41 8.93 6.58
N SER A 43 -3.29 8.36 7.01
CA SER A 43 -2.13 9.15 7.42
C SER A 43 -1.56 9.92 6.23
N ARG A 44 -1.42 11.24 6.38
CA ARG A 44 -0.81 12.12 5.36
C ARG A 44 0.67 12.37 5.60
N MET A 45 1.17 12.00 6.78
CA MET A 45 2.56 12.23 7.17
C MET A 45 3.45 11.16 6.57
N MET A 46 4.40 11.60 5.75
CA MET A 46 5.43 10.76 5.15
C MET A 46 6.77 11.09 5.81
N ASP A 47 7.37 10.14 6.52
CA ASP A 47 8.68 10.33 7.12
C ASP A 47 9.79 10.12 6.08
N TYR A 48 10.16 11.19 5.39
CA TYR A 48 11.27 11.16 4.42
C TYR A 48 12.65 11.09 5.08
N SER A 49 12.76 11.22 6.42
CA SER A 49 14.06 11.19 7.11
C SER A 49 14.70 9.80 7.12
N ILE A 50 13.89 8.75 6.96
CA ILE A 50 14.37 7.35 6.89
C ILE A 50 14.99 6.99 5.53
N TYR A 51 14.76 7.81 4.51
CA TYR A 51 15.24 7.63 3.14
C TYR A 51 15.87 8.93 2.58
N PRO A 52 16.91 9.48 3.25
CA PRO A 52 17.42 10.82 2.98
C PRO A 52 18.07 11.01 1.60
N GLU A 53 18.48 9.92 0.96
CA GLU A 53 19.15 9.91 -0.35
C GLU A 53 18.20 10.10 -1.54
N TYR A 54 16.88 10.03 -1.31
CA TYR A 54 15.86 10.11 -2.35
C TYR A 54 15.20 11.51 -2.36
N PRO A 55 15.56 12.39 -3.31
CA PRO A 55 15.12 13.78 -3.31
C PRO A 55 13.79 13.97 -4.06
N PHE A 56 12.83 13.08 -3.87
CA PHE A 56 11.50 13.16 -4.46
C PHE A 56 10.41 13.05 -3.40
N SER A 57 9.20 13.48 -3.76
CA SER A 57 7.99 13.25 -2.97
C SER A 57 7.19 12.12 -3.61
N LEU A 58 6.64 11.24 -2.79
CA LEU A 58 5.63 10.30 -3.25
C LEU A 58 4.27 10.98 -3.19
N GLN A 59 3.40 10.70 -4.17
CA GLN A 59 2.05 11.25 -4.17
C GLN A 59 1.01 10.26 -4.70
N PHE A 60 -0.18 10.36 -4.11
CA PHE A 60 -1.41 9.71 -4.56
C PHE A 60 -2.48 10.76 -4.74
N PHE A 61 -3.17 10.73 -5.88
CA PHE A 61 -4.37 11.51 -6.12
C PHE A 61 -5.61 10.61 -6.19
N SER A 62 -5.43 9.32 -6.46
CA SER A 62 -6.48 8.31 -6.34
C SER A 62 -5.98 6.97 -5.81
N ARG A 63 -6.93 6.19 -5.28
CA ARG A 63 -6.76 4.78 -4.95
C ARG A 63 -7.83 3.96 -5.66
N GLY A 64 -7.60 2.66 -5.83
CA GLY A 64 -8.47 1.80 -6.64
C GLY A 64 -8.23 1.94 -8.14
N CYS A 65 -9.08 1.29 -8.94
CA CYS A 65 -8.96 1.33 -10.40
C CYS A 65 -10.31 1.13 -11.11
N ILE A 66 -10.52 1.82 -12.23
CA ILE A 66 -11.71 1.63 -13.08
C ILE A 66 -11.73 0.28 -13.80
N ARG A 67 -10.61 -0.42 -13.88
CA ARG A 67 -10.50 -1.71 -14.58
C ARG A 67 -10.67 -2.87 -13.61
N LYS A 68 -11.03 -4.05 -14.14
CA LYS A 68 -11.05 -5.33 -13.42
C LYS A 68 -10.25 -6.35 -14.24
N CYS A 69 -8.97 -6.03 -14.47
CA CYS A 69 -8.09 -6.88 -15.27
C CYS A 69 -7.90 -8.22 -14.58
N PRO A 70 -7.88 -9.36 -15.30
CA PRO A 70 -7.82 -10.69 -14.69
C PRO A 70 -6.52 -10.96 -13.92
N PHE A 71 -5.46 -10.20 -14.20
CA PHE A 71 -4.17 -10.29 -13.52
C PHE A 71 -4.00 -9.30 -12.36
N CYS A 72 -4.90 -8.33 -12.20
CA CYS A 72 -4.71 -7.18 -11.31
C CYS A 72 -5.64 -7.25 -10.10
N LEU A 73 -5.04 -7.33 -8.91
CA LEU A 73 -5.77 -7.42 -7.65
C LEU A 73 -6.26 -6.08 -7.12
N VAL A 74 -5.88 -4.95 -7.74
CA VAL A 74 -6.23 -3.60 -7.26
C VAL A 74 -7.75 -3.43 -7.07
N ARG A 75 -8.57 -4.00 -7.97
CA ARG A 75 -10.02 -3.86 -7.85
C ARG A 75 -10.59 -4.55 -6.61
N GLU A 76 -10.04 -5.69 -6.25
CA GLU A 76 -10.45 -6.46 -5.07
C GLU A 76 -9.84 -5.86 -3.80
N LYS A 77 -8.58 -5.44 -3.89
CA LYS A 77 -7.83 -4.89 -2.76
C LYS A 77 -8.20 -3.45 -2.44
N GLU A 78 -8.45 -2.57 -3.39
CA GLU A 78 -8.65 -1.13 -3.14
C GLU A 78 -10.04 -0.63 -3.58
N GLY A 79 -10.78 -1.44 -4.36
CA GLY A 79 -12.10 -1.11 -4.82
C GLY A 79 -12.12 -0.34 -6.15
N TYR A 80 -13.27 0.28 -6.44
CA TYR A 80 -13.38 1.19 -7.59
C TYR A 80 -12.54 2.44 -7.34
N ILE A 81 -12.15 3.12 -8.43
CA ILE A 81 -11.32 4.31 -8.30
C ILE A 81 -12.03 5.39 -7.48
N GLN A 82 -11.28 6.06 -6.60
CA GLN A 82 -11.76 7.16 -5.78
C GLN A 82 -10.64 8.17 -5.57
N ALA A 83 -11.00 9.46 -5.48
CA ALA A 83 -10.06 10.51 -5.11
C ALA A 83 -9.58 10.30 -3.68
N VAL A 84 -8.34 10.67 -3.41
CA VAL A 84 -7.78 10.70 -2.05
C VAL A 84 -7.15 12.05 -1.77
N GLU A 85 -7.09 12.39 -0.49
CA GLU A 85 -6.37 13.56 -0.02
C GLU A 85 -4.86 13.39 -0.26
N PRO A 86 -4.19 14.36 -0.92
CA PRO A 86 -2.76 14.27 -1.17
C PRO A 86 -1.93 14.21 0.12
N VAL A 87 -0.90 13.37 0.13
CA VAL A 87 0.04 13.27 1.27
C VAL A 87 1.01 14.46 1.30
N GLU A 88 1.66 14.64 2.44
CA GLU A 88 2.66 15.68 2.63
C GLU A 88 3.88 15.46 1.73
N LEU A 89 4.32 16.55 1.09
CA LEU A 89 5.49 16.54 0.22
C LEU A 89 6.78 16.56 1.03
N ASN A 90 7.84 15.98 0.45
CA ASN A 90 9.18 16.07 1.00
C ASN A 90 9.64 17.55 0.97
N PRO A 91 9.99 18.17 2.11
CA PRO A 91 10.44 19.57 2.13
C PRO A 91 11.72 19.82 1.32
N LYS A 92 12.50 18.77 1.04
CA LYS A 92 13.72 18.80 0.19
C LYS A 92 13.48 18.18 -1.19
N GLY A 93 12.23 17.84 -1.52
CA GLY A 93 11.85 17.20 -2.76
C GLY A 93 12.10 18.10 -3.97
N LYS A 94 12.61 17.51 -5.04
CA LYS A 94 12.89 18.17 -6.33
C LYS A 94 11.84 17.85 -7.40
N TRP A 95 11.20 16.69 -7.30
CA TRP A 95 10.09 16.26 -8.16
C TRP A 95 9.11 15.38 -7.38
N ILE A 96 8.02 15.01 -8.04
CA ILE A 96 6.96 14.15 -7.51
C ILE A 96 6.92 12.85 -8.33
N GLU A 97 6.86 11.72 -7.63
CA GLU A 97 6.58 10.42 -8.21
C GLU A 97 5.17 10.00 -7.83
N VAL A 98 4.31 9.88 -8.85
CA VAL A 98 2.89 9.59 -8.67
C VAL A 98 2.68 8.08 -8.72
N LEU A 99 2.00 7.55 -7.71
CA LEU A 99 1.81 6.11 -7.50
C LEU A 99 0.35 5.67 -7.69
N ASP A 100 -0.48 6.47 -8.35
CA ASP A 100 -1.84 6.11 -8.72
C ASP A 100 -1.84 4.86 -9.62
N ASN A 101 -2.74 3.91 -9.36
CA ASN A 101 -2.89 2.72 -10.20
C ASN A 101 -3.31 3.07 -11.64
N ASN A 102 -4.00 4.19 -11.82
CA ASN A 102 -4.39 4.72 -13.12
C ASN A 102 -4.55 6.25 -13.05
N PHE A 103 -3.43 6.96 -13.18
CA PHE A 103 -3.34 8.42 -13.11
C PHE A 103 -4.34 9.15 -14.02
N PHE A 104 -4.56 8.64 -15.25
CA PHE A 104 -5.46 9.27 -16.22
C PHE A 104 -6.96 9.03 -15.94
N ALA A 105 -7.29 8.21 -14.94
CA ALA A 105 -8.67 7.90 -14.58
C ALA A 105 -9.10 8.56 -13.26
N ASN A 106 -8.33 9.53 -12.75
CA ASN A 106 -8.67 10.23 -11.52
C ASN A 106 -10.07 10.86 -11.62
N PRO A 107 -10.95 10.61 -10.63
CA PRO A 107 -12.28 11.22 -10.60
C PRO A 107 -12.17 12.75 -10.41
N GLN A 108 -13.16 13.47 -10.96
CA GLN A 108 -13.30 14.92 -10.79
C GLN A 108 -13.73 15.29 -9.36
#